data_AF-A0A379ALX9-F1
#
_entry.id   AF-A0A379ALX9-F1
#
_cell.length_a   1.000
_cell.length_b   1.000
_cell.length_c   1.000
_cell.angle_alpha   90.00
_cell.angle_beta   90.00
_cell.angle_gamma   90.00
#
_symmetry.space_group_name_H-M   'P 1'
#
loop_
_entity.id
_entity.type
_entity.pdbx_description
1 polymer ?
#
loop_
_entity_poly.entity_id
_entity_poly.type
_entity_poly.pdbx_seq_one_letter_code
_entity_poly.pdbx_strand_id
1 'polypeptide(L)' 'MVFQDTGLGFSRSDNLVMVRVYTSPRSSEQKQLFMAELARELREHCGVQGNDLMISFITNDKGDWSFADGEAQYLTGKL' A
#
# COMPACT_ATOMS: atom_id res chain seq x y z
N MET A 1 -5.62 7.98 -15.64
CA MET A 1 -5.07 6.61 -15.51
C MET A 1 -6.27 5.67 -15.50
N VAL A 2 -6.29 4.62 -16.31
CA VAL A 2 -7.40 3.65 -16.37
C VAL A 2 -6.88 2.32 -15.83
N PHE A 3 -7.57 1.76 -14.84
CA PHE A 3 -7.23 0.47 -14.24
C PHE A 3 -8.20 -0.59 -14.76
N GLN A 4 -7.71 -1.47 -15.64
CA GLN A 4 -8.49 -2.58 -16.19
C GLN A 4 -8.21 -3.87 -15.41
N ASP A 5 -8.99 -4.91 -15.72
CA ASP A 5 -8.63 -6.26 -15.34
C ASP A 5 -7.24 -6.61 -15.87
N THR A 6 -6.40 -7.19 -15.02
CA THR A 6 -5.05 -7.65 -15.39
C THR A 6 -5.07 -9.11 -15.85
N GLY A 7 -6.20 -9.56 -16.43
CA GLY A 7 -6.43 -10.94 -16.87
C GLY A 7 -6.89 -11.89 -15.76
N LEU A 8 -7.49 -11.38 -14.68
CA LEU A 8 -7.98 -12.15 -13.55
C LEU A 8 -9.48 -12.50 -13.65
N GLY A 9 -10.17 -12.04 -14.68
CA GLY A 9 -11.55 -12.43 -15.00
C GLY A 9 -12.62 -11.67 -14.22
N PHE A 10 -12.34 -10.45 -13.76
CA PHE A 10 -13.32 -9.60 -13.08
C PHE A 10 -13.38 -8.19 -13.67
N SER A 11 -14.52 -7.51 -13.52
CA SER A 11 -14.65 -6.09 -13.84
C SER A 11 -14.37 -5.22 -12.62
N ARG A 12 -13.86 -4.02 -12.88
CA ARG A 12 -13.70 -2.93 -11.91
C ARG A 12 -14.79 -1.89 -12.17
N SER A 13 -15.32 -1.30 -11.11
CA SER A 13 -16.25 -0.18 -11.17
C SER A 13 -15.50 1.16 -11.17
N ASP A 14 -16.25 2.26 -11.31
CA ASP A 14 -15.70 3.60 -11.20
C ASP A 14 -15.31 3.99 -9.76
N ASN A 15 -15.65 3.16 -8.76
CA ASN A 15 -15.30 3.36 -7.35
C ASN A 15 -13.93 2.77 -6.98
N LEU A 16 -13.07 2.52 -7.97
CA LEU A 16 -11.77 1.93 -7.76
C LEU A 16 -10.86 2.77 -6.85
N VAL A 17 -10.22 2.08 -5.89
CA VAL A 17 -9.23 2.63 -4.97
C VAL A 17 -7.86 2.00 -5.25
N MET A 18 -6.88 2.85 -5.57
CA MET A 18 -5.47 2.46 -5.70
C MET A 18 -4.69 2.94 -4.48
N VAL A 19 -4.06 2.00 -3.78
CA VAL A 19 -3.19 2.28 -2.63
C VAL A 19 -1.74 1.97 -2.99
N ARG A 20 -0.88 2.97 -2.84
CA ARG A 20 0.56 2.84 -3.04
C ARG A 20 1.29 3.12 -1.74
N VAL A 21 1.98 2.11 -1.23
CA VAL A 21 2.70 2.17 0.04
C VAL A 21 4.19 2.29 -0.26
N TYR A 22 4.79 3.40 0.14
CA TYR A 22 6.24 3.58 0.19
C TYR A 22 6.70 3.20 1.60
N THR A 23 7.59 2.22 1.72
CA THR A 23 8.00 1.69 3.03
C THR A 23 9.42 1.18 3.00
N SER A 24 10.09 1.22 4.15
CA SER A 24 11.27 0.38 4.42
C SER A 24 10.92 -1.12 4.29
N PRO A 25 11.89 -2.05 4.29
CA PRO A 25 11.62 -3.47 4.11
C PRO A 25 10.65 -4.01 5.18
N ARG A 26 9.72 -4.85 4.74
CA ARG A 26 8.74 -5.58 5.55
C ARG A 26 8.71 -7.04 5.11
N SER A 27 8.39 -7.95 6.02
CA SER A 27 8.27 -9.37 5.67
C SER A 27 7.09 -9.61 4.73
N SER A 28 7.12 -10.73 4.01
CA SER A 28 6.01 -11.13 3.12
C SER A 28 4.72 -11.30 3.90
N GLU A 29 4.80 -11.86 5.11
CA GLU A 29 3.66 -12.09 6.02
C GLU A 29 3.04 -10.76 6.45
N GLN A 30 3.85 -9.76 6.79
CA GLN A 30 3.36 -8.43 7.14
C GLN A 30 2.65 -7.75 5.97
N LYS A 31 3.19 -7.87 4.75
CA LYS A 31 2.56 -7.29 3.55
C LYS A 31 1.23 -7.98 3.24
N GLN A 32 1.17 -9.32 3.33
CA GLN A 32 -0.08 -10.07 3.12
C GLN A 32 -1.13 -9.74 4.18
N LEU A 33 -0.74 -9.64 5.45
CA LEU A 33 -1.65 -9.23 6.53
C LEU A 33 -2.21 -7.82 6.28
N PHE A 34 -1.35 -6.87 5.91
CA PHE A 34 -1.81 -5.52 5.57
C PHE A 34 -2.81 -5.53 4.41
N MET A 35 -2.55 -6.29 3.34
CA MET A 35 -3.47 -6.37 2.20
C MET A 35 -4.84 -6.92 2.62
N ALA A 36 -4.86 -7.97 3.45
CA ALA A 36 -6.10 -8.58 3.94
C ALA A 36 -6.89 -7.63 4.86
N GLU A 37 -6.22 -7.01 5.84
CA GLU A 37 -6.87 -6.10 6.78
C GLU A 37 -7.37 -4.83 6.10
N LEU A 38 -6.59 -4.24 5.20
CA LEU A 38 -7.02 -3.06 4.46
C LEU A 38 -8.25 -3.34 3.60
N ALA A 39 -8.29 -4.50 2.93
CA ALA A 39 -9.45 -4.91 2.14
C ALA A 39 -10.69 -5.13 3.03
N ARG A 40 -10.52 -5.71 4.23
CA ARG A 40 -11.62 -5.89 5.20
C ARG A 40 -12.15 -4.54 5.67
N GLU A 41 -11.28 -3.65 6.15
CA GLU A 41 -11.63 -2.34 6.71
C GLU A 41 -12.30 -1.44 5.66
N LEU A 42 -11.75 -1.36 4.44
CA LEU A 42 -12.36 -0.54 3.37
C LEU A 42 -13.72 -1.07 2.93
N ARG A 43 -13.92 -2.40 2.94
CA ARG A 43 -15.22 -2.97 2.66
C ARG A 43 -16.22 -2.64 3.76
N GLU A 44 -15.83 -2.81 5.02
CA GLU A 44 -16.72 -2.63 6.19
C GLU A 44 -17.09 -1.16 6.43
N HIS A 45 -16.16 -0.24 6.23
CA HIS A 45 -16.34 1.16 6.60
C HIS A 45 -16.54 2.10 5.41
N CYS A 46 -16.15 1.69 4.20
CA CYS A 46 -16.20 2.54 3.01
C CYS A 46 -16.97 1.93 1.83
N GLY A 47 -17.41 0.67 1.94
CA GLY A 47 -18.14 -0.02 0.86
C GLY A 47 -17.30 -0.38 -0.36
N VAL A 48 -15.96 -0.29 -0.26
CA VAL A 48 -15.05 -0.62 -1.37
C VAL A 48 -15.08 -2.14 -1.59
N GLN A 49 -15.44 -2.54 -2.81
CA GLN A 49 -15.46 -3.96 -3.16
C GLN A 49 -14.05 -4.49 -3.37
N GLY A 50 -13.83 -5.79 -3.12
CA GLY A 50 -12.51 -6.41 -3.27
C GLY A 50 -11.93 -6.25 -4.67
N ASN A 51 -12.78 -6.38 -5.70
CA ASN A 51 -12.38 -6.18 -7.10
C ASN A 51 -12.00 -4.72 -7.40
N ASP A 52 -12.44 -3.76 -6.59
CA ASP A 52 -12.18 -2.33 -6.75
C ASP A 52 -10.99 -1.84 -5.93
N LEU A 53 -10.27 -2.72 -5.25
CA LEU A 53 -9.05 -2.39 -4.54
C LEU A 53 -7.82 -2.85 -5.32
N MET A 54 -6.80 -2.00 -5.39
CA MET A 54 -5.48 -2.36 -5.91
C MET A 54 -4.42 -1.83 -4.93
N ILE A 55 -3.47 -2.69 -4.56
CA ILE A 55 -2.43 -2.36 -3.57
C ILE A 55 -1.06 -2.63 -4.19
N SER A 56 -0.15 -1.66 -4.07
CA SER A 56 1.25 -1.81 -4.50
C SER A 56 2.20 -1.33 -3.41
N PHE A 57 3.30 -2.06 -3.20
CA PHE A 57 4.38 -1.67 -2.30
C PHE A 57 5.60 -1.27 -3.11
N ILE A 58 6.16 -0.11 -2.81
CA ILE A 58 7.48 0.33 -3.28
C ILE A 58 8.38 0.31 -2.05
N THR A 59 9.37 -0.58 -2.07
CA THR A 59 10.25 -0.79 -0.93
C THR A 59 11.54 0.00 -1.14
N ASN A 60 11.92 0.78 -0.14
CA ASN A 60 13.19 1.49 -0.06
C ASN A 60 13.95 1.05 1.20
N ASP A 61 15.09 1.67 1.49
CA ASP A 61 15.89 1.41 2.68
C ASP A 61 15.74 2.50 3.75
N LYS A 62 16.19 2.19 4.97
CA LYS A 62 16.18 3.14 6.10
C LYS A 62 16.94 4.44 5.77
N GLY A 63 18.00 4.37 4.96
CA GLY A 63 18.79 5.54 4.58
C GLY A 63 18.07 6.50 3.62
N ASP A 64 16.98 6.07 2.99
CA ASP A 64 16.28 6.84 1.95
C ASP A 64 15.24 7.82 2.52
N TRP A 65 15.14 7.94 3.85
CA TRP A 65 14.17 8.78 4.52
C TRP A 65 14.84 9.96 5.20
N SER A 66 14.36 11.16 4.87
CA SER A 66 14.50 12.34 5.73
C SER A 66 13.10 12.82 6.10
N PHE A 67 12.78 12.74 7.39
CA PHE A 67 11.47 13.13 7.90
C PHE A 67 11.40 14.64 8.20
N ALA A 68 12.54 15.25 8.53
CA ALA A 68 12.70 16.67 8.80
C ALA A 68 14.17 17.09 8.65
N ASP A 69 14.39 18.39 8.48
CA ASP A 69 15.70 19.06 8.55
C ASP A 69 16.80 18.54 7.59
N GLY A 70 16.43 17.74 6.58
CA GLY A 70 17.39 17.10 5.67
C GLY A 70 18.26 16.03 6.34
N GLU A 71 17.90 15.58 7.54
CA GLU A 71 18.60 14.54 8.28
C GLU A 71 17.99 13.16 7.98
N ALA A 72 18.82 12.12 7.90
CA ALA A 72 18.36 10.73 7.79
C ALA A 72 18.17 10.11 9.20
N GLN A 73 17.03 10.34 9.83
CA GLN A 73 16.80 10.02 11.26
C GLN A 73 17.00 8.55 11.61
N TYR A 74 16.70 7.63 10.69
CA TYR A 74 16.97 6.21 10.88
C TYR A 74 18.47 5.88 10.98
N LEU A 75 19.34 6.68 10.34
CA LEU A 75 20.78 6.50 10.38
C LEU A 75 21.42 7.19 11.60
N THR A 76 20.82 8.28 12.07
CA THR A 76 21.29 8.98 13.26
C THR A 76 20.81 8.35 14.57
N GLY A 77 19.85 7.41 14.50
CA GLY A 77 19.31 6.71 15.66
C GLY A 77 18.30 7.55 16.46
N LYS A 78 17.84 8.68 15.91
CA LYS A 78 16.74 9.47 16.48
C LYS A 78 15.38 8.79 16.30
N LEU A 79 15.31 7.74 15.47
CA LEU A 79 14.15 6.90 15.17
C LEU A 79 14.52 5.42 15.11
#